data_AF-A0A382LYK3-F1
#
_entry.id   AF-A0A382LYK3-F1
#
_cell.length_a   1.000
_cell.length_b   1.000
_cell.length_c   1.000
_cell.angle_alpha   90.00
_cell.angle_beta   90.00
_cell.angle_gamma   90.00
#
_symmetry.space_group_name_H-M   'P 1'
#
loop_
_entity.id
_entity.type
_entity.pdbx_description
1 polymer ?
#
loop_
_entity_poly.entity_id
_entity_poly.type
_entity_poly.pdbx_seq_one_letter_code
_entity_poly.pdbx_strand_id
1 'polypeptide(L)' 'MINNDFMQDFRNALGTFPTGVTIVTTLDKDNKPIGFTANSFTSVSLKPQLILICIDKVS' A
#
# COMPACT_ATOMS: atom_id res chain seq x y z
N MET A 1 22.21 8.30 -14.61
CA MET A 1 21.22 9.28 -14.12
C MET A 1 19.85 8.69 -14.38
N ILE A 2 19.14 8.21 -13.35
CA ILE A 2 17.72 7.90 -13.50
C ILE A 2 17.03 9.25 -13.64
N ASN A 3 16.52 9.54 -14.83
CA ASN A 3 15.84 10.80 -15.10
C ASN A 3 14.56 10.82 -14.25
N ASN A 4 14.29 11.92 -13.52
CA ASN A 4 13.11 12.00 -12.63
C ASN A 4 11.79 11.71 -13.38
N ASP A 5 11.77 11.94 -14.69
CA ASP A 5 10.68 11.61 -15.60
C ASP A 5 10.28 10.13 -15.52
N PHE A 6 11.25 9.21 -15.42
CA PHE A 6 10.95 7.77 -15.37
C PHE A 6 10.14 7.36 -14.13
N MET A 7 10.47 7.93 -12.96
CA MET A 7 9.77 7.61 -11.71
C MET A 7 8.33 8.14 -11.73
N GLN A 8 8.13 9.32 -12.32
CA GLN A 8 6.81 9.90 -12.50
C GLN A 8 5.99 9.10 -13.53
N ASP A 9 6.60 8.71 -14.65
CA ASP A 9 5.95 7.89 -15.68
C ASP A 9 5.53 6.53 -15.14
N PHE A 10 6.38 5.89 -14.33
CA PHE A 10 6.04 4.63 -13.68
C PHE A 10 4.86 4.80 -12.70
N ARG A 11 4.86 5.86 -11.88
CA ARG A 11 3.73 6.18 -10.99
C ARG A 11 2.44 6.43 -11.78
N ASN A 12 2.53 7.17 -12.89
CA ASN A 12 1.40 7.46 -13.76
C ASN A 12 0.84 6.19 -14.38
N ALA A 13 1.71 5.31 -14.89
CA ALA A 13 1.34 4.03 -15.46
C ALA A 13 0.59 3.15 -14.44
N LEU A 14 1.11 3.02 -13.22
CA LEU A 14 0.44 2.27 -12.15
C LEU A 14 -0.90 2.90 -11.72
N GLY A 15 -1.00 4.24 -11.76
CA GLY A 15 -2.24 4.97 -11.44
C GLY A 15 -3.40 4.70 -12.41
N THR A 16 -3.13 4.10 -13.57
CA THR A 16 -4.17 3.71 -14.53
C THR A 16 -4.97 2.47 -14.11
N PHE A 17 -4.47 1.69 -13.14
CA PHE A 17 -5.20 0.55 -12.57
C PHE A 17 -6.04 1.01 -11.36
N PRO A 18 -7.37 1.14 -11.51
CA PRO A 18 -8.21 1.65 -10.43
C PRO A 18 -8.28 0.66 -9.27
N THR A 19 -8.25 1.18 -8.05
CA THR A 19 -8.31 0.44 -6.80
C THR A 19 -9.27 1.11 -5.82
N GLY A 20 -9.76 0.35 -4.84
CA GLY A 20 -10.39 0.95 -3.66
C GLY A 20 -9.36 1.63 -2.76
N VAL A 21 -9.85 2.37 -1.77
CA VAL A 21 -9.02 2.97 -0.72
C VAL A 21 -9.39 2.37 0.62
N THR A 22 -8.38 2.00 1.39
CA THR A 22 -8.53 1.42 2.74
C THR A 22 -7.70 2.22 3.74
N ILE A 23 -8.08 2.17 5.02
CA ILE A 23 -7.20 2.57 6.13
C ILE A 23 -6.74 1.31 6.81
N VAL A 24 -5.42 1.08 6.82
CA VAL A 24 -4.80 -0.04 7.54
C VAL A 24 -4.42 0.47 8.92
N THR A 25 -4.84 -0.25 9.96
CA THR A 25 -4.66 0.18 11.35
C THR A 25 -3.99 -0.92 12.17
N THR A 26 -3.20 -0.51 13.16
CA THR A 26 -2.68 -1.39 14.21
C THR A 26 -2.51 -0.59 15.51
N LEU A 27 -2.15 -1.27 16.58
CA LEU A 27 -1.64 -0.65 17.79
C LEU A 27 -0.10 -0.68 17.75
N ASP A 28 0.54 0.38 18.22
CA ASP A 28 1.98 0.37 18.46
C ASP A 28 2.33 -0.37 19.78
N LYS A 29 3.62 -0.36 20.13
CA LYS A 29 4.14 -1.02 21.35
C LYS A 29 3.54 -0.47 22.65
N ASP A 30 2.99 0.75 22.64
CA ASP A 30 2.42 1.44 23.79
C ASP A 30 0.88 1.46 23.74
N ASN A 31 0.27 0.58 22.92
CA ASN A 31 -1.18 0.50 22.64
C ASN A 31 -1.79 1.77 22.03
N LYS A 32 -0.99 2.63 21.41
CA LYS A 32 -1.51 3.79 20.70
C LYS A 32 -1.99 3.38 19.32
N PRO A 33 -3.20 3.81 18.89
CA PRO A 33 -3.68 3.53 17.54
C PRO A 33 -2.84 4.28 16.50
N ILE A 34 -2.40 3.54 15.49
CA ILE A 34 -1.74 4.07 14.30
C ILE A 34 -2.41 3.51 13.05
N GLY A 35 -2.28 4.22 11.94
CA GLY A 35 -2.77 3.73 10.66
C GLY A 35 -2.31 4.59 9.50
N PHE A 36 -2.51 4.05 8.29
CA PHE A 36 -2.17 4.72 7.05
C PHE A 36 -3.20 4.42 5.96
N THR A 37 -3.35 5.35 5.03
CA THR A 37 -4.16 5.16 3.83
C THR A 37 -3.44 4.26 2.84
N ALA A 38 -4.08 3.19 2.39
CA ALA A 38 -3.52 2.24 1.42
C ALA A 38 -4.50 1.97 0.29
N ASN A 39 -4.00 2.01 -0.94
CA ASN A 39 -4.68 1.52 -2.14
C ASN A 39 -4.01 0.25 -2.72
N SER A 40 -3.00 -0.31 -2.02
CA SER A 40 -2.26 -1.52 -2.40
C SER A 40 -2.88 -2.82 -1.88
N PHE A 41 -4.13 -2.77 -1.39
CA PHE A 41 -4.84 -3.93 -0.86
C PHE A 41 -5.14 -4.97 -1.94
N THR A 42 -4.86 -6.23 -1.65
CA THR A 42 -5.27 -7.36 -2.50
C THR A 42 -5.60 -8.61 -1.68
N SER A 43 -6.56 -9.41 -2.17
CA SER A 43 -6.81 -10.76 -1.66
C SER A 43 -5.80 -11.73 -2.27
N VAL A 44 -5.25 -12.63 -1.45
CA VAL A 44 -4.18 -13.56 -1.85
C VAL A 44 -4.64 -15.01 -1.85
N SER A 45 -5.35 -15.43 -0.80
CA SER A 45 -5.83 -16.82 -0.68
C SER A 45 -7.14 -16.88 0.10
N LEU A 46 -7.97 -17.87 -0.23
CA LEU A 46 -9.17 -18.20 0.51
C LEU A 46 -8.92 -19.27 1.58
N LYS A 47 -7.91 -20.13 1.40
CA LYS A 47 -7.53 -21.20 2.33
C LYS A 47 -6.01 -21.34 2.37
N PRO A 48 -5.33 -20.84 3.42
CA PRO A 48 -5.87 -19.99 4.50
C PRO A 48 -6.36 -18.62 3.97
N GLN A 49 -7.23 -17.91 4.71
CA GLN A 49 -7.66 -16.56 4.32
C GLN A 49 -6.49 -15.57 4.45
N LEU A 50 -5.99 -15.07 3.32
CA LEU A 50 -4.85 -14.17 3.28
C LEU A 50 -5.14 -12.93 2.43
N ILE A 51 -4.64 -11.80 2.90
CA ILE A 51 -4.57 -10.52 2.18
C ILE A 51 -3.12 -10.00 2.20
N LEU A 52 -2.82 -9.05 1.33
CA LEU A 52 -1.53 -8.37 1.29
C LEU A 52 -1.73 -6.85 1.15
N ILE A 53 -0.83 -6.10 1.79
CA ILE A 53 -0.64 -4.65 1.65
C ILE A 53 0.85 -4.40 1.43
N CYS A 54 1.18 -3.40 0.60
CA CYS A 54 2.52 -2.85 0.51
C CYS A 54 2.61 -1.52 1.29
N ILE A 55 3.54 -1.44 2.24
CA ILE A 55 3.87 -0.22 3.01
C ILE A 55 5.27 0.27 2.63
N ASP A 56 5.48 1.59 2.64
CA ASP A 56 6.82 2.16 2.42
C ASP A 56 7.71 1.94 3.65
N LYS A 57 9.00 1.69 3.44
CA LYS A 57 9.97 1.42 4.52
C LYS A 57 10.27 2.64 5.38
N VAL A 58 9.98 3.83 4.87
CA VAL A 58 10.20 5.11 5.57
C VAL A 58 8.91 5.68 6.20
N SER A 59 7.83 4.89 6.23
CA SER A 59 6.57 5.26 6.89
C SER A 59 6.70 5.35 8.41
#